data_AF-A0A7C4KR86-F1
#
_entry.id   AF-A0A7C4KR86-F1
#
_cell.length_a   1.000
_cell.length_b   1.000
_cell.length_c   1.000
_cell.angle_alpha   90.00
_cell.angle_beta   90.00
_cell.angle_gamma   90.00
#
_symmetry.space_group_name_H-M   'P 1'
#
loop_
_entity.id
_entity.type
_entity.pdbx_description
1 polymer ?
#
loop_
_entity_poly.entity_id
_entity_poly.type
_entity_poly.pdbx_seq_one_letter_code
_entity_poly.pdbx_strand_id
1 'polypeptide(L)'
;AEDYQGALVPNLALYTNGAWRSTADSWTGLSSAPHDPTPQNIVGGALCRLGYVPSVQVFRCPADRATVRDLRGQDLGIARTRSYGMNGNLGGRTNEAQATVTHQFQIRNPSQLFVLIDEHADSIDDGHFLVWSMPDDRWVNLPADRHRQGCNLTFADGHAEHWRWQAPKSFHPKQSYWKKASDPGDLRDLKRVQSVVLASGNKTKITQRRHERKCNNEVEGGVC
;
A
#
# COMPACT_ATOMS: atom_id res chain seq x y z
N ALA A 1 2.85 27.70 5.86
CA ALA A 1 1.91 27.26 4.80
C ALA A 1 1.42 25.87 5.19
N GLU A 2 0.11 25.62 5.14
CA GLU A 2 -0.42 24.27 5.35
C GLU A 2 -0.07 23.42 4.14
N ASP A 3 0.78 22.41 4.36
CA ASP A 3 1.25 21.54 3.30
C ASP A 3 0.07 20.79 2.66
N TYR A 4 -0.10 20.94 1.34
CA TYR A 4 -1.22 20.38 0.57
C TYR A 4 -2.61 20.54 1.24
N GLN A 5 -2.84 21.66 1.95
CA GLN A 5 -4.08 21.92 2.73
C GLN A 5 -4.39 20.81 3.77
N GLY A 6 -3.35 20.14 4.26
CA GLY A 6 -3.42 18.99 5.17
C GLY A 6 -3.93 17.69 4.55
N ALA A 7 -4.25 17.67 3.25
CA ALA A 7 -4.64 16.46 2.56
C ALA A 7 -3.44 15.50 2.42
N LEU A 8 -3.71 14.20 2.38
CA LEU A 8 -2.72 13.19 2.02
C LEU A 8 -2.77 12.98 0.50
N VAL A 9 -1.61 12.68 -0.09
CA VAL A 9 -1.57 12.25 -1.49
C VAL A 9 -2.37 10.94 -1.66
N PRO A 10 -3.08 10.76 -2.79
CA PRO A 10 -3.75 9.50 -3.08
C PRO A 10 -2.75 8.32 -3.11
N ASN A 11 -3.20 7.16 -2.65
CA ASN A 11 -2.46 5.89 -2.66
C ASN A 11 -3.37 4.78 -3.22
N LEU A 12 -3.91 5.05 -4.40
CA LEU A 12 -4.90 4.21 -5.06
C LEU A 12 -4.25 3.38 -6.16
N ALA A 13 -4.86 2.24 -6.45
CA ALA A 13 -4.39 1.30 -7.47
C ALA A 13 -5.55 0.58 -8.16
N LEU A 14 -5.31 0.18 -9.40
CA LEU A 14 -6.22 -0.52 -10.28
C LEU A 14 -5.51 -1.70 -10.94
N TYR A 15 -6.24 -2.81 -11.08
CA TYR A 15 -5.76 -3.93 -11.89
C TYR A 15 -6.08 -3.66 -13.36
N THR A 16 -5.04 -3.44 -14.17
CA THR A 16 -5.17 -3.09 -15.59
C THR A 16 -4.16 -3.86 -16.43
N ASN A 17 -4.60 -4.40 -17.57
CA ASN A 17 -3.76 -5.16 -18.51
C ASN A 17 -2.94 -6.28 -17.84
N GLY A 18 -3.55 -6.99 -16.88
CA GLY A 18 -2.90 -8.13 -16.21
C GLY A 18 -1.93 -7.77 -15.08
N ALA A 19 -1.86 -6.50 -14.66
CA ALA A 19 -0.97 -6.05 -13.59
C ALA A 19 -1.65 -5.05 -12.65
N TRP A 20 -1.27 -5.08 -11.38
CA TRP A 20 -1.58 -4.01 -10.44
C TRP A 20 -0.74 -2.79 -10.75
N ARG A 21 -1.41 -1.64 -10.87
CA ARG A 21 -0.79 -0.34 -11.15
C ARG A 21 -1.43 0.72 -10.27
N SER A 22 -0.62 1.65 -9.82
CA SER A 22 -1.11 2.85 -9.14
C SER A 22 -1.98 3.69 -10.09
N THR A 23 -2.92 4.47 -9.56
CA THR A 23 -3.70 5.43 -10.36
C THR A 23 -2.86 6.65 -10.74
N ALA A 24 -3.27 7.39 -11.77
CA ALA A 24 -2.52 8.56 -12.24
C ALA A 24 -2.35 9.67 -11.18
N ASP A 25 -3.30 9.78 -10.25
CA ASP A 25 -3.27 10.71 -9.12
C ASP A 25 -2.53 10.18 -7.89
N SER A 26 -2.13 8.90 -7.88
CA SER A 26 -1.39 8.27 -6.79
C SER A 26 -0.02 8.92 -6.54
N TRP A 27 0.54 8.73 -5.36
CA TRP A 27 1.85 9.24 -4.93
C TRP A 27 2.99 8.83 -5.90
N THR A 28 2.85 7.68 -6.56
CA THR A 28 3.78 7.15 -7.59
C THR A 28 3.26 7.24 -9.03
N GLY A 29 2.15 7.94 -9.28
CA GLY A 29 1.55 8.02 -10.62
C GLY A 29 1.17 6.64 -11.13
N LEU A 30 1.22 6.38 -12.44
CA LEU A 30 0.82 5.08 -13.04
C LEU A 30 1.82 3.92 -12.78
N SER A 31 2.66 4.03 -11.75
CA SER A 31 3.76 3.10 -11.50
C SER A 31 3.26 1.70 -11.17
N SER A 32 3.94 0.73 -11.78
CA SER A 32 3.93 -0.68 -11.44
C SER A 32 5.39 -1.15 -11.42
N ALA A 33 5.97 -1.28 -10.23
CA ALA A 33 7.40 -1.46 -10.05
C ALA A 33 7.99 -2.66 -10.82
N PRO A 34 7.29 -3.81 -10.94
CA PRO A 34 7.76 -4.91 -11.77
C PRO A 34 7.79 -4.60 -13.27
N HIS A 35 7.03 -3.62 -13.76
CA HIS A 35 6.75 -3.40 -15.18
C HIS A 35 7.14 -2.00 -15.69
N ASP A 36 7.85 -1.21 -14.89
CA ASP A 36 8.28 0.15 -15.23
C ASP A 36 9.74 0.15 -15.72
N PRO A 37 10.01 0.09 -17.03
CA PRO A 37 11.38 0.13 -17.55
C PRO A 37 12.05 1.50 -17.41
N THR A 38 11.27 2.53 -17.08
CA THR A 38 11.70 3.93 -17.03
C THR A 38 10.93 4.67 -15.91
N PRO A 39 11.51 5.71 -15.27
CA PRO A 39 10.90 6.37 -14.11
C PRO A 39 9.69 7.28 -14.42
N GLN A 40 9.24 7.35 -15.67
CA GLN A 40 8.25 8.30 -16.19
C GLN A 40 6.93 8.22 -15.42
N ASN A 41 6.51 7.01 -15.04
CA ASN A 41 5.31 6.82 -14.23
C ASN A 41 5.43 7.48 -12.86
N ILE A 42 6.59 7.37 -12.21
CA ILE A 42 6.88 8.02 -10.92
C ILE A 42 6.96 9.54 -11.07
N VAL A 43 7.57 10.04 -12.16
CA VAL A 43 7.60 11.48 -12.47
C VAL A 43 6.18 12.06 -12.56
N GLY A 44 5.23 11.27 -13.08
CA GLY A 44 3.81 11.63 -13.12
C GLY A 44 3.08 11.54 -11.77
N GLY A 45 3.71 11.01 -10.72
CA GLY A 45 3.10 10.85 -9.40
C GLY A 45 2.94 12.14 -8.62
N ALA A 46 2.00 12.14 -7.67
CA ALA A 46 1.66 13.34 -6.90
C ALA A 46 2.88 13.93 -6.16
N LEU A 47 3.77 13.10 -5.60
CA LEU A 47 4.97 13.60 -4.91
C LEU A 47 5.92 14.38 -5.83
N CYS A 48 6.09 13.93 -7.07
CA CYS A 48 6.93 14.62 -8.06
C CYS A 48 6.20 15.84 -8.64
N ARG A 49 4.92 15.70 -9.03
CA ARG A 49 4.13 16.79 -9.63
C ARG A 49 3.89 17.96 -8.68
N LEU A 50 3.78 17.70 -7.37
CA LEU A 50 3.63 18.73 -6.34
C LEU A 50 4.98 19.30 -5.87
N GLY A 51 6.10 18.77 -6.37
CA GLY A 51 7.44 19.29 -6.06
C GLY A 51 8.04 18.82 -4.74
N TYR A 52 7.41 17.88 -4.03
CA TYR A 52 7.94 17.35 -2.76
C TYR A 52 9.15 16.44 -2.95
N VAL A 53 9.18 15.68 -4.04
CA VAL A 53 10.27 14.76 -4.34
C VAL A 53 10.83 15.06 -5.74
N PRO A 54 11.92 15.84 -5.83
CA PRO A 54 12.46 16.30 -7.12
C PRO A 54 13.33 15.24 -7.81
N SER A 55 13.77 14.20 -7.12
CA SER A 55 14.65 13.16 -7.68
C SER A 55 14.02 11.77 -7.58
N VAL A 56 13.77 11.15 -8.73
CA VAL A 56 13.19 9.80 -8.81
C VAL A 56 14.11 8.71 -8.24
N GLN A 57 15.40 8.98 -8.11
CA GLN A 57 16.35 8.00 -7.56
C GLN A 57 16.04 7.64 -6.10
N VAL A 58 15.36 8.53 -5.36
CA VAL A 58 15.02 8.28 -3.95
C VAL A 58 13.89 7.25 -3.77
N PHE A 59 13.20 6.85 -4.85
CA PHE A 59 12.15 5.82 -4.79
C PHE A 59 12.71 4.40 -4.77
N ARG A 60 14.00 4.22 -5.06
CA ARG A 60 14.67 2.91 -5.10
C ARG A 60 15.67 2.78 -3.96
N CYS A 61 15.69 1.61 -3.32
CA CYS A 61 16.75 1.25 -2.39
C CYS A 61 18.03 0.86 -3.16
N PRO A 62 19.22 1.40 -2.83
CA PRO A 62 20.47 1.00 -3.46
C PRO A 62 20.82 -0.49 -3.29
N ALA A 63 20.30 -1.13 -2.24
CA ALA A 63 20.46 -2.56 -2.01
C ALA A 63 19.47 -3.42 -2.82
N ASP A 64 18.49 -2.80 -3.49
CA ASP A 64 17.57 -3.52 -4.36
C ASP A 64 18.29 -4.02 -5.61
N ARG A 65 18.23 -5.33 -5.83
CA ARG A 65 18.80 -6.01 -7.00
C ARG A 65 17.72 -6.44 -7.99
N ALA A 66 16.45 -6.13 -7.71
CA ALA A 66 15.35 -6.54 -8.55
C ALA A 66 15.34 -5.79 -9.89
N THR A 67 14.94 -6.53 -10.91
CA THR A 67 14.84 -6.12 -12.30
C THR A 67 13.37 -6.04 -12.75
N VAL A 68 13.15 -5.25 -13.79
CA VAL A 68 11.86 -5.11 -14.49
C VAL A 68 11.61 -6.38 -15.30
N ARG A 69 10.36 -6.82 -15.30
CA ARG A 69 9.86 -7.92 -16.10
C ARG A 69 8.74 -7.42 -17.02
N ASP A 70 8.64 -7.99 -18.21
CA ASP A 70 7.47 -7.75 -19.05
C ASP A 70 6.22 -8.45 -18.48
N LEU A 71 5.06 -8.24 -19.12
CA LEU A 71 3.79 -8.87 -18.70
C LEU A 71 3.77 -10.39 -18.90
N ARG A 72 4.73 -10.95 -19.64
CA ARG A 72 4.91 -12.40 -19.82
C ARG A 72 5.86 -12.99 -18.77
N GLY A 73 6.43 -12.16 -17.90
CA GLY A 73 7.36 -12.54 -16.85
C GLY A 73 8.83 -12.60 -17.30
N GLN A 74 9.16 -12.19 -18.54
CA GLN A 74 10.53 -12.13 -19.01
C GLN A 74 11.29 -10.99 -18.32
N ASP A 75 12.40 -11.33 -17.70
CA ASP A 75 13.34 -10.35 -17.14
C ASP A 75 13.99 -9.53 -18.26
N LEU A 76 13.96 -8.21 -18.13
CA LEU A 76 14.53 -7.27 -19.09
C LEU A 76 15.95 -6.81 -18.71
N GLY A 77 16.47 -7.23 -17.55
CA GLY A 77 17.79 -6.82 -17.05
C GLY A 77 17.87 -5.35 -16.61
N ILE A 78 16.75 -4.63 -16.63
CA ILE A 78 16.66 -3.21 -16.26
C ILE A 78 16.38 -3.12 -14.76
N ALA A 79 17.13 -2.31 -14.03
CA ALA A 79 16.85 -2.03 -12.63
C ALA A 79 15.44 -1.41 -12.47
N ARG A 80 14.59 -1.97 -11.61
CA ARG A 80 13.29 -1.37 -11.21
C ARG A 80 13.40 0.09 -10.77
N THR A 81 12.31 0.83 -10.90
CA THR A 81 12.29 2.27 -10.58
C THR A 81 11.94 2.56 -9.11
N ARG A 82 11.40 1.58 -8.38
CA ARG A 82 10.94 1.73 -6.98
C ARG A 82 11.17 0.47 -6.15
N SER A 83 11.42 0.66 -4.86
CA SER A 83 11.51 -0.40 -3.85
C SER A 83 10.53 -0.24 -2.68
N TYR A 84 9.94 0.95 -2.49
CA TYR A 84 9.11 1.26 -1.31
C TYR A 84 7.62 1.25 -1.62
N GLY A 85 6.80 0.66 -0.75
CA GLY A 85 5.34 0.81 -0.73
C GLY A 85 4.90 1.80 0.35
N MET A 86 3.78 2.48 0.13
CA MET A 86 3.15 3.34 1.13
C MET A 86 2.03 2.60 1.84
N ASN A 87 1.95 2.73 3.17
CA ASN A 87 0.89 2.19 3.99
C ASN A 87 -0.48 2.47 3.38
N GLY A 88 -1.25 1.42 3.13
CA GLY A 88 -2.57 1.51 2.55
C GLY A 88 -3.60 2.28 3.39
N ASN A 89 -3.34 2.53 4.68
CA ASN A 89 -4.16 3.42 5.49
C ASN A 89 -4.12 4.88 5.03
N LEU A 90 -3.05 5.32 4.37
CA LEU A 90 -2.81 6.72 4.02
C LEU A 90 -3.21 6.98 2.57
N GLY A 91 -4.29 7.72 2.36
CA GLY A 91 -4.80 8.05 1.02
C GLY A 91 -5.27 6.84 0.20
N GLY A 92 -5.39 5.66 0.83
CA GLY A 92 -5.59 4.40 0.14
C GLY A 92 -7.03 4.02 -0.15
N ARG A 93 -7.21 2.80 -0.66
CA ARG A 93 -8.49 2.25 -1.13
C ARG A 93 -9.44 1.96 0.04
N THR A 94 -10.68 2.45 -0.05
CA THR A 94 -11.72 2.28 0.99
C THR A 94 -12.46 0.95 0.92
N ASN A 95 -12.34 0.22 -0.19
CA ASN A 95 -13.00 -1.07 -0.43
C ASN A 95 -12.21 -2.27 0.10
N GLU A 96 -11.15 -2.04 0.87
CA GLU A 96 -10.30 -3.09 1.43
C GLU A 96 -10.59 -3.35 2.91
N ALA A 97 -9.79 -4.24 3.51
CA ALA A 97 -9.95 -4.59 4.92
C ALA A 97 -9.64 -3.38 5.82
N GLN A 98 -8.57 -2.63 5.53
CA GLN A 98 -8.01 -1.61 6.43
C GLN A 98 -8.86 -0.33 6.53
N ALA A 99 -8.72 0.40 7.65
CA ALA A 99 -9.22 1.77 7.74
C ALA A 99 -8.35 2.72 6.92
N THR A 100 -8.94 3.79 6.37
CA THR A 100 -8.19 4.77 5.57
C THR A 100 -8.45 6.18 6.05
N VAL A 101 -7.41 7.01 5.98
CA VAL A 101 -7.47 8.45 6.23
C VAL A 101 -7.00 9.20 4.98
N THR A 102 -7.57 10.37 4.74
CA THR A 102 -7.24 11.22 3.59
C THR A 102 -6.70 12.58 4.02
N HIS A 103 -6.65 12.84 5.33
CA HIS A 103 -6.21 14.10 5.91
C HIS A 103 -5.33 13.85 7.13
N GLN A 104 -4.25 14.61 7.26
CA GLN A 104 -3.26 14.43 8.32
C GLN A 104 -3.86 14.56 9.73
N PHE A 105 -4.88 15.41 9.91
CA PHE A 105 -5.52 15.62 11.20
C PHE A 105 -6.38 14.44 11.67
N GLN A 106 -6.62 13.45 10.81
CA GLN A 106 -7.26 12.19 11.18
C GLN A 106 -6.29 11.23 11.87
N ILE A 107 -4.98 11.45 11.75
CA ILE A 107 -3.93 10.61 12.35
C ILE A 107 -3.81 10.97 13.84
N ARG A 108 -4.21 10.04 14.71
CA ARG A 108 -4.22 10.26 16.17
C ARG A 108 -2.87 10.00 16.84
N ASN A 109 -2.16 8.96 16.39
CA ASN A 109 -0.87 8.54 16.94
C ASN A 109 0.18 8.51 15.82
N PRO A 110 0.72 9.67 15.38
CA PRO A 110 1.57 9.74 14.20
C PRO A 110 2.87 8.94 14.34
N SER A 111 3.43 8.85 15.55
CA SER A 111 4.61 8.02 15.85
C SER A 111 4.33 6.51 15.82
N GLN A 112 3.07 6.08 15.74
CA GLN A 112 2.66 4.66 15.69
C GLN A 112 1.98 4.29 14.37
N LEU A 113 2.09 5.12 13.33
CA LEU A 113 1.57 4.84 12.02
C LEU A 113 2.70 4.92 11.00
N PHE A 114 3.09 3.79 10.43
CA PHE A 114 4.13 3.80 9.40
C PHE A 114 3.59 4.42 8.10
N VAL A 115 4.47 5.06 7.33
CA VAL A 115 4.17 5.71 6.05
C VAL A 115 4.78 4.92 4.90
N LEU A 116 6.11 4.80 4.84
CA LEU A 116 6.82 4.04 3.80
C LEU A 116 7.50 2.82 4.40
N ILE A 117 7.56 1.75 3.62
CA ILE A 117 8.26 0.51 3.96
C ILE A 117 8.94 -0.05 2.71
N ASP A 118 10.15 -0.61 2.87
CA ASP A 118 10.80 -1.35 1.79
C ASP A 118 10.05 -2.66 1.54
N GLU A 119 9.62 -2.86 0.30
CA GLU A 119 8.78 -3.98 -0.10
C GLU A 119 9.60 -5.07 -0.80
N HIS A 120 9.24 -6.32 -0.52
CA HIS A 120 9.91 -7.47 -1.09
C HIS A 120 9.72 -7.51 -2.61
N ALA A 121 10.79 -7.89 -3.34
CA ALA A 121 10.78 -7.86 -4.81
C ALA A 121 9.70 -8.75 -5.45
N ASP A 122 9.26 -9.80 -4.76
CA ASP A 122 8.19 -10.69 -5.21
C ASP A 122 6.78 -10.27 -4.78
N SER A 123 6.65 -9.29 -3.86
CA SER A 123 5.35 -8.75 -3.48
C SER A 123 5.03 -7.43 -4.15
N ILE A 124 6.05 -6.59 -4.37
CA ILE A 124 5.89 -5.22 -4.87
C ILE A 124 5.23 -5.20 -6.25
N ASP A 125 4.18 -4.41 -6.38
CA ASP A 125 3.48 -4.11 -7.62
C ASP A 125 3.21 -2.61 -7.73
N ASP A 126 2.10 -2.13 -7.16
CA ASP A 126 1.71 -0.73 -7.11
C ASP A 126 2.22 -0.03 -5.83
N GLY A 127 1.89 1.25 -5.67
CA GLY A 127 2.36 2.09 -4.57
C GLY A 127 1.78 1.73 -3.20
N HIS A 128 0.83 0.79 -3.14
CA HIS A 128 0.01 0.48 -1.98
C HIS A 128 0.52 -0.76 -1.24
N PHE A 129 0.92 -0.57 0.01
CA PHE A 129 1.31 -1.65 0.91
C PHE A 129 0.15 -2.00 1.85
N LEU A 130 -0.55 -3.10 1.54
CA LEU A 130 -1.71 -3.57 2.30
C LEU A 130 -1.27 -4.48 3.45
N VAL A 131 -1.77 -4.15 4.65
CA VAL A 131 -1.66 -4.98 5.85
C VAL A 131 -3.05 -5.35 6.32
N TRP A 132 -3.37 -6.64 6.32
CA TRP A 132 -4.59 -7.09 7.00
C TRP A 132 -4.45 -6.94 8.51
N SER A 133 -5.47 -6.38 9.15
CA SER A 133 -5.48 -6.16 10.59
C SER A 133 -5.52 -7.47 11.37
N MET A 134 -5.07 -7.42 12.63
CA MET A 134 -5.27 -8.51 13.59
C MET A 134 -6.75 -8.93 13.64
N PRO A 135 -7.05 -10.24 13.80
CA PRO A 135 -6.14 -11.35 14.09
C PRO A 135 -5.62 -12.11 12.87
N ASP A 136 -5.62 -11.52 11.66
CA ASP A 136 -5.17 -12.21 10.44
C ASP A 136 -3.70 -12.63 10.53
N ASP A 137 -3.37 -13.81 10.02
CA ASP A 137 -2.03 -14.41 10.07
C ASP A 137 -1.35 -14.47 8.69
N ARG A 138 -1.85 -13.68 7.73
CA ARG A 138 -1.37 -13.64 6.35
C ARG A 138 -0.78 -12.28 5.99
N TRP A 139 0.35 -12.32 5.29
CA TRP A 139 0.93 -11.20 4.57
C TRP A 139 0.20 -11.02 3.24
N VAL A 140 -0.21 -9.79 2.91
CA VAL A 140 -0.67 -9.45 1.54
C VAL A 140 0.51 -8.90 0.76
N ASN A 141 1.06 -7.78 1.23
CA ASN A 141 2.38 -7.32 0.85
C ASN A 141 3.39 -7.78 1.91
N LEU A 142 4.62 -8.10 1.49
CA LEU A 142 5.67 -8.59 2.38
C LEU A 142 6.77 -7.54 2.44
N PRO A 143 7.24 -7.17 3.64
CA PRO A 143 8.38 -6.29 3.72
C PRO A 143 9.61 -6.98 3.13
N ALA A 144 10.51 -6.19 2.57
CA ALA A 144 11.83 -6.65 2.21
C ALA A 144 12.59 -7.14 3.45
N ASP A 145 13.55 -8.03 3.24
CA ASP A 145 14.54 -8.45 4.23
C ASP A 145 15.97 -8.04 3.84
N ARG A 146 16.08 -6.97 3.05
CA ARG A 146 17.36 -6.31 2.74
C ARG A 146 18.02 -5.82 4.04
N HIS A 147 19.25 -5.30 3.98
CA HIS A 147 19.88 -4.69 5.17
C HIS A 147 20.01 -5.63 6.40
N ARG A 148 20.58 -6.83 6.19
CA ARG A 148 20.79 -7.87 7.23
C ARG A 148 19.50 -8.44 7.82
N GLN A 149 18.61 -8.92 6.94
CA GLN A 149 17.31 -9.48 7.32
C GLN A 149 16.45 -8.42 8.02
N GLY A 150 16.29 -7.26 7.39
CA GLY A 150 15.55 -6.15 7.96
C GLY A 150 14.90 -5.25 6.92
N CYS A 151 14.34 -4.15 7.40
CA CYS A 151 13.66 -3.16 6.60
C CYS A 151 13.70 -1.81 7.29
N ASN A 152 13.63 -0.74 6.51
CA ASN A 152 13.44 0.61 7.03
C ASN A 152 11.96 1.00 6.92
N LEU A 153 11.40 1.51 8.01
CA LEU A 153 10.07 2.07 8.06
C LEU A 153 10.19 3.56 8.37
N THR A 154 9.37 4.39 7.74
CA THR A 154 9.15 5.79 8.16
C THR A 154 7.79 5.92 8.83
N PHE A 155 7.61 6.93 9.67
CA PHE A 155 6.40 7.15 10.45
C PHE A 155 5.80 8.53 10.19
N ALA A 156 4.53 8.70 10.54
CA ALA A 156 3.75 9.90 10.18
C ALA A 156 4.16 11.16 10.95
N ASP A 157 4.97 11.04 12.00
CA ASP A 157 5.64 12.18 12.68
C ASP A 157 7.01 12.53 12.06
N GLY A 158 7.45 11.79 11.03
CA GLY A 158 8.68 12.02 10.29
C GLY A 158 9.90 11.22 10.74
N HIS A 159 9.81 10.40 11.79
CA HIS A 159 10.94 9.55 12.18
C HIS A 159 11.06 8.30 11.29
N ALA A 160 12.20 7.61 11.40
CA ALA A 160 12.46 6.35 10.71
C ALA A 160 13.08 5.33 11.67
N GLU A 161 12.73 4.06 11.48
CA GLU A 161 13.25 2.94 12.24
C GLU A 161 13.79 1.86 11.32
N HIS A 162 14.91 1.23 11.72
CA HIS A 162 15.37 -0.04 11.12
C HIS A 162 14.83 -1.21 11.94
N TRP A 163 14.09 -2.09 11.28
CA TRP A 163 13.52 -3.28 11.90
C TRP A 163 14.26 -4.51 11.39
N ARG A 164 14.84 -5.27 12.31
CA ARG A 164 15.36 -6.61 12.02
C ARG A 164 14.24 -7.65 12.19
N TRP A 165 14.07 -8.49 11.20
CA TRP A 165 13.09 -9.57 11.19
C TRP A 165 13.59 -10.80 11.92
N GLN A 166 12.67 -11.50 12.58
CA GLN A 166 12.95 -12.76 13.25
C GLN A 166 13.03 -13.92 12.26
N ALA A 167 12.27 -13.85 11.17
CA ALA A 167 12.30 -14.83 10.10
C ALA A 167 12.66 -14.18 8.75
N PRO A 168 13.39 -14.89 7.87
CA PRO A 168 13.60 -14.48 6.48
C PRO A 168 12.28 -14.18 5.78
N LYS A 169 12.25 -13.19 4.89
CA LYS A 169 11.03 -12.82 4.16
C LYS A 169 11.10 -13.48 2.80
N SER A 170 10.43 -14.62 2.67
CA SER A 170 10.29 -15.34 1.41
C SER A 170 8.83 -15.42 0.99
N PHE A 171 8.55 -15.03 -0.26
CA PHE A 171 7.23 -15.10 -0.86
C PHE A 171 7.01 -16.39 -1.67
N HIS A 172 8.02 -17.25 -1.85
CA HIS A 172 7.97 -18.28 -2.88
C HIS A 172 7.44 -19.64 -2.38
N PRO A 173 6.44 -20.25 -3.06
CA PRO A 173 5.62 -19.67 -4.13
C PRO A 173 4.49 -18.79 -3.60
N LYS A 174 4.17 -17.70 -4.33
CA LYS A 174 3.04 -16.83 -4.02
C LYS A 174 1.76 -17.64 -4.25
N GLN A 175 0.97 -17.87 -3.20
CA GLN A 175 -0.21 -18.75 -3.28
C GLN A 175 -1.35 -18.13 -4.10
N SER A 176 -1.38 -16.79 -4.23
CA SER A 176 -2.19 -16.02 -5.18
C SER A 176 -1.83 -14.53 -5.07
N TYR A 177 -2.28 -13.87 -4.00
CA TYR A 177 -2.00 -12.46 -3.65
C TYR A 177 -1.54 -12.26 -2.20
N TRP A 178 -1.41 -13.35 -1.45
CA TRP A 178 -1.04 -13.33 -0.04
C TRP A 178 -0.25 -14.61 0.29
N LYS A 179 0.35 -14.63 1.47
CA LYS A 179 1.03 -15.79 2.04
C LYS A 179 0.78 -15.84 3.55
N LYS A 180 0.44 -17.02 4.07
CA LYS A 180 0.40 -17.25 5.52
C LYS A 180 1.79 -17.11 6.13
N ALA A 181 1.89 -16.50 7.30
CA ALA A 181 3.14 -16.44 8.06
C ALA A 181 3.74 -17.85 8.20
N SER A 182 5.01 -18.00 7.83
CA SER A 182 5.65 -19.32 7.67
C SER A 182 5.90 -20.05 8.98
N ASP A 183 6.20 -19.30 10.03
CA ASP A 183 6.63 -19.82 11.32
C ASP A 183 6.29 -18.80 12.44
N PRO A 184 6.46 -19.15 13.72
CA PRO A 184 6.16 -18.24 14.83
C PRO A 184 6.97 -16.93 14.84
N GLY A 185 8.18 -16.92 14.28
CA GLY A 185 8.99 -15.71 14.10
C GLY A 185 8.41 -14.80 13.02
N ASP A 186 8.06 -15.37 11.86
CA ASP A 186 7.40 -14.63 10.77
C ASP A 186 6.05 -14.06 11.21
N LEU A 187 5.29 -14.81 12.03
CA LEU A 187 4.04 -14.34 12.62
C LEU A 187 4.26 -13.20 13.63
N ARG A 188 5.35 -13.22 14.41
CA ARG A 188 5.69 -12.10 15.31
C ARG A 188 6.09 -10.85 14.52
N ASP A 189 6.81 -11.02 13.41
CA ASP A 189 7.13 -9.92 12.50
C ASP A 189 5.84 -9.32 11.89
N LEU A 190 4.91 -10.15 11.45
CA LEU A 190 3.59 -9.72 10.96
C LEU A 190 2.82 -8.92 12.01
N LYS A 191 2.71 -9.46 13.22
CA LYS A 191 2.04 -8.78 14.33
C LYS A 191 2.68 -7.44 14.68
N ARG A 192 4.00 -7.33 14.55
CA ARG A 192 4.72 -6.08 14.76
C ARG A 192 4.33 -5.05 13.69
N VAL A 193 4.27 -5.42 12.41
CA VAL A 193 3.80 -4.52 11.35
C VAL A 193 2.32 -4.17 11.53
N GLN A 194 1.48 -5.13 11.92
CA GLN A 194 0.06 -4.90 12.23
C GLN A 194 -0.15 -3.95 13.43
N SER A 195 0.84 -3.78 14.31
CA SER A 195 0.75 -2.86 15.45
C SER A 195 0.96 -1.38 15.07
N VAL A 196 1.47 -1.11 13.87
CA VAL A 196 1.78 0.24 13.38
C VAL A 196 0.91 0.65 12.18
N VAL A 197 -0.29 0.07 12.09
CA VAL A 197 -1.33 0.39 11.10
C VAL A 197 -2.64 0.77 11.79
N LEU A 198 -3.50 1.51 11.07
CA LEU A 198 -4.88 1.70 11.49
C LEU A 198 -5.64 0.39 11.31
N ALA A 199 -6.09 -0.17 12.43
CA ALA A 199 -6.96 -1.34 12.41
C ALA A 199 -8.26 -1.02 11.66
N SER A 200 -8.79 -2.01 10.94
CA SER A 200 -10.18 -2.02 10.52
C SER A 200 -11.05 -1.76 11.75
N GLY A 201 -11.63 -0.57 11.89
CA GLY A 201 -12.69 -0.36 12.87
C GLY A 201 -13.76 -1.43 12.63
N ASN A 202 -14.35 -1.98 13.70
CA ASN A 202 -15.48 -2.92 13.57
C ASN A 202 -16.42 -2.38 12.50
N LYS A 203 -16.46 -3.05 11.33
CA LYS A 203 -17.52 -2.86 10.34
C LYS A 203 -18.76 -3.48 10.98
N THR A 204 -19.26 -2.89 12.06
CA THR A 204 -20.62 -3.11 12.53
C THR A 204 -21.45 -2.81 11.29
N LYS A 205 -22.10 -3.86 10.76
CA LYS A 205 -22.91 -3.80 9.55
C LYS A 205 -23.78 -2.54 9.63
N ILE A 206 -23.34 -1.46 8.98
CA ILE A 206 -24.26 -0.41 8.57
C ILE A 206 -24.99 -1.07 7.42
N THR A 207 -26.00 -1.84 7.81
CA THR A 207 -27.01 -2.41 6.95
C THR A 207 -27.31 -1.41 5.84
N GLN A 208 -27.16 -1.87 4.60
CA GLN A 208 -27.88 -1.32 3.46
C GLN A 208 -29.36 -1.23 3.86
N ARG A 209 -29.77 -0.08 4.40
CA ARG A 209 -31.16 0.28 4.69
C ARG A 209 -31.51 1.64 4.09
N ARG A 210 -30.84 2.01 2.99
CA ARG A 210 -31.17 3.23 2.24
C ARG A 210 -31.28 3.07 0.72
N HIS A 211 -31.38 1.85 0.21
CA HIS A 211 -31.66 1.59 -1.21
C HIS A 211 -32.89 0.71 -1.50
N GLU A 212 -33.71 0.39 -0.50
CA GLU A 212 -34.98 -0.33 -0.68
C GLU A 212 -36.23 0.50 -0.33
N ARG A 213 -36.09 1.82 -0.09
CA ARG A 213 -37.25 2.72 0.11
C ARG A 213 -37.55 3.65 -1.06
N LYS A 214 -37.06 3.34 -2.27
CA LYS A 214 -37.35 4.14 -3.48
C LYS A 214 -37.91 3.36 -4.67
N CYS A 215 -38.25 2.08 -4.53
CA CYS A 215 -38.96 1.33 -5.58
C CYS A 215 -40.39 0.89 -5.21
N ASN A 216 -40.94 1.28 -4.05
CA ASN A 216 -42.29 0.89 -3.62
C ASN A 216 -43.28 2.06 -3.47
N ASN A 217 -42.97 3.26 -3.98
CA ASN A 217 -43.87 4.43 -3.90
C ASN A 217 -44.35 4.95 -5.27
N GLU A 218 -44.36 4.09 -6.30
CA GLU A 218 -45.09 4.35 -7.55
C GLU A 218 -46.07 3.22 -7.84
N VAL A 219 -46.94 2.91 -6.88
CA VAL A 219 -48.23 2.28 -7.16
C VAL A 219 -49.24 2.94 -6.21
N GLU A 220 -50.39 3.34 -6.78
CA GLU A 220 -51.57 3.86 -6.10
C GLU A 220 -51.57 5.34 -5.67
N GLY A 221 -51.72 6.20 -6.69
CA GLY A 221 -52.66 7.31 -6.56
C GLY A 221 -54.09 6.75 -6.47
N GLY A 222 -54.61 6.64 -5.25
CA GLY A 222 -55.99 6.30 -4.91
C GLY A 222 -56.40 7.06 -3.66
N VAL A 223 -57.57 7.70 -3.73
CA VAL A 223 -58.04 8.76 -2.83
C VAL A 223 -58.55 8.23 -1.48
N CYS A 224 -58.43 9.10 -0.45
CA CYS A 224 -58.95 9.09 0.92
C CYS A 224 -58.10 8.46 2.02
#